data_AF-A0A661UNN5-F1
#
_entry.id   AF-A0A661UNN5-F1
#
_cell.length_a   1.000
_cell.length_b   1.000
_cell.length_c   1.000
_cell.angle_alpha   90.00
_cell.angle_beta   90.00
_cell.angle_gamma   90.00
#
_symmetry.space_group_name_H-M   'P 1'
#
loop_
_entity.id
_entity.type
_entity.pdbx_description
1 polymer ?
#
loop_
_entity_poly.entity_id
_entity_poly.type
_entity_poly.pdbx_seq_one_letter_code
_entity_poly.pdbx_strand_id
1 'polypeptide(L)'
;MSAQGVGGSGNSTANLITFPKKAIAIRLVDNKKEIEPFDFSFLEELSVQSFSNLLEGENASDIAFILTNLNYKFVSDFLNSYIGETDQIIKSMLAENSKIKKEVIGLRNKLYTKFTKIIEDEKLNTNSKEVLINVLNQLDLDRTKKYLDQINQIDVEVGKEMREKVFLFSDIIKLNVQEIEQIVFSTDHDLMVKFLKSIDRDLQSKFFNSLTHRAASIIREDMDYLGHIEQKEQEKIQHQMLFNIRNILQFIKE
;
A
#
# COMPACT_ATOMS: atom_id res chain seq x y z
N MET A 1 54.22 35.97 81.28
CA MET A 1 53.51 37.15 80.77
C MET A 1 53.26 36.95 79.28
N SER A 2 51.98 36.95 78.90
CA SER A 2 51.38 37.28 77.58
C SER A 2 51.95 36.56 76.33
N ALA A 3 51.23 35.57 75.78
CA ALA A 3 50.25 35.70 74.66
C ALA A 3 50.97 35.80 73.29
N GLN A 4 50.62 35.14 72.19
CA GLN A 4 49.32 34.71 71.65
C GLN A 4 49.64 33.89 70.37
N GLY A 5 48.77 32.98 69.93
CA GLY A 5 48.89 32.39 68.58
C GLY A 5 48.23 31.01 68.40
N VAL A 6 46.91 31.02 68.35
CA VAL A 6 45.96 29.93 67.95
C VAL A 6 46.26 29.48 66.50
N GLY A 7 46.02 28.26 66.03
CA GLY A 7 45.32 27.07 66.49
C GLY A 7 45.33 25.99 65.39
N GLY A 8 44.96 24.76 65.77
CA GLY A 8 45.10 23.49 65.04
C GLY A 8 44.46 23.43 63.65
N SER A 9 45.02 22.63 62.73
CA SER A 9 45.12 21.16 62.70
C SER A 9 43.85 20.52 62.12
N GLY A 10 43.98 19.87 60.95
CA GLY A 10 42.87 19.13 60.35
C GLY A 10 43.04 18.66 58.90
N ASN A 11 44.08 17.86 58.63
CA ASN A 11 44.15 16.71 57.71
C ASN A 11 43.69 16.77 56.22
N SER A 12 44.70 16.53 55.36
CA SER A 12 44.89 15.37 54.47
C SER A 12 43.84 14.89 53.44
N THR A 13 44.41 14.43 52.32
CA THR A 13 43.90 13.55 51.24
C THR A 13 43.21 14.27 50.06
N ALA A 14 43.91 14.45 48.93
CA ALA A 14 44.20 13.47 47.88
C ALA A 14 42.96 13.14 47.03
N ASN A 15 42.98 13.69 45.81
CA ASN A 15 41.97 13.64 44.76
C ASN A 15 41.30 12.27 44.58
N LEU A 16 40.02 12.17 44.94
CA LEU A 16 39.10 11.23 44.31
C LEU A 16 38.58 11.87 43.03
N ILE A 17 38.91 11.26 41.89
CA ILE A 17 38.19 11.46 40.63
C ILE A 17 36.79 10.87 40.82
N THR A 18 35.83 11.71 41.19
CA THR A 18 34.41 11.36 41.17
C THR A 18 33.83 11.76 39.82
N PHE A 19 33.52 10.77 38.99
CA PHE A 19 32.60 11.00 37.86
C PHE A 19 31.26 11.45 38.45
N PRO A 20 30.68 12.59 38.04
CA PRO A 20 29.29 12.85 38.37
C PRO A 20 28.42 11.85 37.59
N LYS A 21 28.06 10.74 38.25
CA LYS A 21 26.86 9.95 37.91
C LYS A 21 25.63 10.79 38.25
N LYS A 22 25.36 11.82 37.47
CA LYS A 22 24.01 12.37 37.35
C LYS A 22 23.57 12.01 35.95
N ALA A 23 22.68 11.02 35.86
CA ALA A 23 21.98 10.74 34.62
C ALA A 23 21.44 12.08 34.11
N ILE A 24 21.77 12.41 32.86
CA ILE A 24 21.07 13.47 32.16
C ILE A 24 19.61 13.04 32.22
N ALA A 25 18.77 13.80 32.94
CA ALA A 25 17.35 13.64 32.82
C ALA A 25 17.05 13.99 31.36
N ILE A 26 16.94 12.96 30.52
CA ILE A 26 16.22 13.08 29.27
C ILE A 26 14.85 13.53 29.73
N ARG A 27 14.56 14.82 29.62
CA ARG A 27 13.17 15.25 29.49
C ARG A 27 12.72 14.50 28.26
N LEU A 28 12.03 13.39 28.48
CA LEU A 28 11.06 12.90 27.52
C LEU A 28 10.15 14.11 27.35
N VAL A 29 10.42 14.89 26.30
CA VAL A 29 9.42 15.82 25.81
C VAL A 29 8.34 14.87 25.36
N ASP A 30 7.36 14.65 26.23
CA ASP A 30 6.07 14.15 25.81
C ASP A 30 5.58 15.17 24.79
N ASN A 31 5.97 14.97 23.53
CA ASN A 31 5.39 15.62 22.37
C ASN A 31 3.98 15.03 22.17
N LYS A 32 3.15 15.04 23.22
CA LYS A 32 1.76 15.38 23.00
C LYS A 32 1.81 16.86 22.66
N LYS A 33 1.92 17.17 21.35
CA LYS A 33 1.40 18.45 20.86
C LYS A 33 0.01 18.54 21.49
N GLU A 34 -0.19 19.44 22.44
CA GLU A 34 -1.54 19.87 22.77
C GLU A 34 -2.12 20.29 21.43
N ILE A 35 -3.01 19.46 20.88
CA ILE A 35 -3.64 19.76 19.61
C ILE A 35 -4.41 21.04 19.89
N GLU A 36 -3.94 22.15 19.33
CA GLU A 36 -4.56 23.42 19.65
C GLU A 36 -6.05 23.32 19.29
N PRO A 37 -6.95 23.78 20.17
CA PRO A 37 -8.40 23.63 19.96
C PRO A 37 -8.91 24.33 18.69
N PHE A 38 -8.04 25.05 17.99
CA PHE A 38 -8.29 25.79 16.76
C PHE A 38 -7.50 25.24 15.55
N ASP A 39 -6.78 24.13 15.71
CA ASP A 39 -6.00 23.52 14.64
C ASP A 39 -6.90 22.69 13.71
N PHE A 40 -6.97 23.12 12.45
CA PHE A 40 -7.66 22.45 11.34
C PHE A 40 -6.69 21.78 10.36
N SER A 41 -5.36 21.83 10.59
CA SER A 41 -4.35 21.33 9.64
C SER A 41 -4.47 19.83 9.34
N PHE A 42 -5.06 19.04 10.25
CA PHE A 42 -5.37 17.62 10.01
C PHE A 42 -6.26 17.39 8.77
N LEU A 43 -7.05 18.39 8.37
CA LEU A 43 -7.89 18.30 7.18
C LEU A 43 -7.07 18.33 5.87
N GLU A 44 -5.83 18.82 5.91
CA GLU A 44 -4.90 18.84 4.76
C GLU A 44 -4.34 17.45 4.44
N GLU A 45 -4.50 16.47 5.35
CA GLU A 45 -4.13 15.07 5.11
C GLU A 45 -5.08 14.38 4.11
N LEU A 46 -6.28 14.93 3.92
CA LEU A 46 -7.28 14.38 3.00
C LEU A 46 -6.97 14.74 1.55
N SER A 47 -7.41 13.89 0.63
CA SER A 47 -7.56 14.30 -0.76
C SER A 47 -8.59 15.43 -0.89
N VAL A 48 -8.46 16.26 -1.94
CA VAL A 48 -9.40 17.37 -2.20
C VAL A 48 -10.85 16.88 -2.35
N GLN A 49 -11.03 15.68 -2.93
CA GLN A 49 -12.34 15.05 -3.07
C GLN A 49 -12.90 14.61 -1.72
N SER A 50 -12.10 13.92 -0.90
CA SER A 50 -12.49 13.47 0.43
C SER A 50 -12.81 14.67 1.34
N PHE A 51 -12.05 15.75 1.23
CA PHE A 51 -12.30 17.02 1.93
C PHE A 51 -13.62 17.67 1.47
N SER A 52 -13.91 17.67 0.16
CA SER A 52 -15.18 18.18 -0.36
C SER A 52 -16.38 17.41 0.21
N ASN A 53 -16.30 16.08 0.24
CA ASN A 53 -17.33 15.24 0.84
C ASN A 53 -17.47 15.50 2.35
N LEU A 54 -16.36 15.73 3.06
CA LEU A 54 -16.36 16.04 4.49
C LEU A 54 -17.12 17.35 4.80
N LEU A 55 -17.01 18.34 3.92
CA LEU A 55 -17.68 19.64 4.03
C LEU A 55 -19.16 19.62 3.62
N GLU A 56 -19.71 18.50 3.14
CA GLU A 56 -21.14 18.40 2.85
C GLU A 56 -21.98 18.70 4.09
N GLY A 57 -22.98 19.58 3.89
CA GLY A 57 -23.86 20.06 4.95
C GLY A 57 -23.28 21.15 5.86
N GLU A 58 -22.06 21.62 5.62
CA GLU A 58 -21.52 22.82 6.28
C GLU A 58 -21.98 24.10 5.55
N ASN A 59 -22.16 25.19 6.30
CA ASN A 59 -22.57 26.47 5.72
C ASN A 59 -21.34 27.25 5.19
N ALA A 60 -21.58 28.27 4.35
CA ALA A 60 -20.53 29.07 3.74
C ALA A 60 -19.62 29.80 4.75
N SER A 61 -20.15 30.20 5.91
CA SER A 61 -19.36 30.85 6.98
C SER A 61 -18.38 29.86 7.64
N ASP A 62 -18.84 28.63 7.93
CA ASP A 62 -18.00 27.57 8.49
C ASP A 62 -16.92 27.17 7.49
N ILE A 63 -17.28 26.95 6.22
CA ILE A 63 -16.31 26.65 5.15
C ILE A 63 -15.28 27.77 5.03
N ALA A 64 -15.71 29.03 4.96
CA ALA A 64 -14.81 30.19 4.89
C ALA A 64 -13.86 30.24 6.10
N PHE A 65 -14.35 29.94 7.30
CA PHE A 65 -13.54 29.93 8.51
C PHE A 65 -12.49 28.80 8.47
N ILE A 66 -12.89 27.60 8.07
CA ILE A 66 -11.99 26.45 7.93
C ILE A 66 -10.87 26.78 6.96
N LEU A 67 -11.21 27.24 5.74
CA LEU A 67 -10.24 27.55 4.68
C LEU A 67 -9.21 28.63 5.10
N THR A 68 -9.62 29.59 5.94
CA THR A 68 -8.70 30.62 6.47
C THR A 68 -7.61 30.03 7.38
N ASN A 69 -7.85 28.85 7.94
CA ASN A 69 -6.92 28.14 8.83
C ASN A 69 -6.15 27.02 8.11
N LEU A 70 -6.21 26.94 6.78
CA LEU A 70 -5.50 25.94 5.97
C LEU A 70 -4.44 26.58 5.07
N ASN A 71 -3.54 25.76 4.56
CA ASN A 71 -2.51 26.14 3.61
C ASN A 71 -3.11 26.66 2.28
N TYR A 72 -2.61 27.80 1.80
CA TYR A 72 -3.08 28.45 0.57
C TYR A 72 -3.07 27.53 -0.66
N LYS A 73 -2.10 26.60 -0.75
CA LYS A 73 -2.03 25.64 -1.86
C LYS A 73 -3.21 24.68 -1.84
N PHE A 74 -3.49 24.10 -0.66
CA PHE A 74 -4.62 23.20 -0.47
C PHE A 74 -5.95 23.91 -0.74
N VAL A 75 -6.11 25.13 -0.21
CA VAL A 75 -7.29 25.98 -0.45
C VAL A 75 -7.48 26.26 -1.94
N SER A 76 -6.41 26.60 -2.65
CA SER A 76 -6.46 26.83 -4.10
C SER A 76 -6.89 25.58 -4.86
N ASP A 77 -6.31 24.43 -4.54
CA ASP A 77 -6.63 23.17 -5.20
C ASP A 77 -8.09 22.77 -4.93
N PHE A 78 -8.59 22.98 -3.71
CA PHE A 78 -9.99 22.80 -3.36
C PHE A 78 -10.95 23.70 -4.14
N LEU A 79 -10.70 25.02 -4.14
CA LEU A 79 -11.57 25.98 -4.82
C LEU A 79 -11.67 25.73 -6.33
N ASN A 80 -10.61 25.20 -6.96
CA ASN A 80 -10.61 24.84 -8.38
C ASN A 80 -11.52 23.64 -8.70
N SER A 81 -11.71 22.73 -7.75
CA SER A 81 -12.57 21.54 -7.92
C SER A 81 -13.94 21.65 -7.26
N TYR A 82 -14.19 22.70 -6.47
CA TYR A 82 -15.40 22.83 -5.69
C TYR A 82 -16.60 23.20 -6.58
N ILE A 83 -17.64 22.37 -6.55
CA ILE A 83 -18.84 22.50 -7.41
C ILE A 83 -19.94 23.34 -6.73
N GLY A 84 -19.78 23.70 -5.44
CA GLY A 84 -20.77 24.46 -4.68
C GLY A 84 -20.75 25.97 -4.91
N GLU A 85 -21.51 26.70 -4.10
CA GLU A 85 -21.66 28.16 -4.21
C GLU A 85 -20.44 28.92 -3.66
N THR A 86 -19.37 28.98 -4.45
CA THR A 86 -18.12 29.70 -4.15
C THR A 86 -18.35 31.18 -3.81
N ASP A 87 -19.32 31.83 -4.46
CA ASP A 87 -19.67 33.24 -4.21
C ASP A 87 -20.04 33.49 -2.74
N GLN A 88 -20.75 32.58 -2.09
CA GLN A 88 -21.13 32.72 -0.68
C GLN A 88 -19.94 32.56 0.26
N ILE A 89 -19.02 31.65 -0.08
CA ILE A 89 -17.78 31.43 0.66
C ILE A 89 -16.90 32.67 0.56
N ILE A 90 -16.71 33.21 -0.64
CA ILE A 90 -15.93 34.43 -0.87
C ILE A 90 -16.54 35.62 -0.12
N LYS A 91 -17.87 35.82 -0.19
CA LYS A 91 -18.55 36.87 0.58
C LYS A 91 -18.31 36.73 2.08
N SER A 92 -18.33 35.49 2.58
CA SER A 92 -18.08 35.21 3.99
C SER A 92 -16.63 35.47 4.39
N MET A 93 -15.65 35.18 3.51
CA MET A 93 -14.23 35.50 3.73
C MET A 93 -13.93 37.00 3.70
N LEU A 94 -14.62 37.76 2.85
CA LEU A 94 -14.47 39.21 2.76
C LEU A 94 -15.14 39.94 3.95
N ALA A 95 -16.10 39.30 4.61
CA ALA A 95 -16.71 39.79 5.82
C ALA A 95 -15.83 39.49 7.05
N GLU A 96 -16.11 40.15 8.18
CA GLU A 96 -15.46 39.85 9.47
C GLU A 96 -15.95 38.47 9.97
N ASN A 97 -15.32 37.39 9.49
CA ASN A 97 -15.69 36.00 9.81
C ASN A 97 -15.10 35.53 11.15
N SER A 98 -15.34 36.30 12.21
CA SER A 98 -14.91 35.94 13.56
C SER A 98 -15.92 35.00 14.21
N LYS A 99 -15.47 33.83 14.69
CA LYS A 99 -16.29 32.88 15.46
C LYS A 99 -15.91 32.88 16.93
N ILE A 100 -16.87 32.57 17.81
CA ILE A 100 -16.60 32.46 19.25
C ILE A 100 -15.90 31.12 19.52
N LYS A 101 -14.94 31.09 20.46
CA LYS A 101 -14.13 29.89 20.78
C LYS A 101 -14.94 28.59 20.92
N LYS A 102 -16.10 28.65 21.59
CA LYS A 102 -16.97 27.48 21.80
C LYS A 102 -17.50 26.91 20.48
N GLU A 103 -17.86 27.76 19.52
CA GLU A 103 -18.34 27.36 18.20
C GLU A 103 -17.22 26.71 17.40
N VAL A 104 -16.02 27.30 17.43
CA VAL A 104 -14.86 26.75 16.73
C VAL A 104 -14.50 25.36 17.25
N ILE A 105 -14.52 25.16 18.58
CA ILE A 105 -14.26 23.84 19.18
C ILE A 105 -15.34 22.83 18.76
N GLY A 106 -16.61 23.25 18.75
CA GLY A 106 -17.72 22.40 18.30
C GLY A 106 -17.58 21.98 16.84
N LEU A 107 -17.26 22.93 15.95
CA LEU A 107 -17.00 22.70 14.53
C LEU A 107 -15.82 21.75 14.36
N ARG A 108 -14.68 22.03 15.01
CA ARG A 108 -13.47 21.19 14.94
C ARG A 108 -13.78 19.74 15.33
N ASN A 109 -14.46 19.52 16.45
CA ASN A 109 -14.77 18.16 16.92
C ASN A 109 -15.71 17.41 15.97
N LYS A 110 -16.69 18.12 15.39
CA LYS A 110 -17.59 17.57 14.35
C LYS A 110 -16.79 17.12 13.13
N LEU A 111 -15.92 17.99 12.60
CA LEU A 111 -15.09 17.69 11.43
C LEU A 111 -14.07 16.59 11.73
N TYR A 112 -13.48 16.58 12.93
CA TYR A 112 -12.54 15.54 13.34
C TYR A 112 -13.21 14.16 13.38
N THR A 113 -14.45 14.08 13.86
CA THR A 113 -15.22 12.82 13.86
C THR A 113 -15.52 12.35 12.43
N LYS A 114 -15.87 13.28 11.51
CA LYS A 114 -16.04 12.96 10.08
C LYS A 114 -14.72 12.50 9.46
N PHE A 115 -13.63 13.20 9.75
CA PHE A 115 -12.27 12.89 9.27
C PHE A 115 -11.82 11.50 9.69
N THR A 116 -11.95 11.15 10.98
CA THR A 116 -11.52 9.83 11.46
C THR A 116 -12.27 8.71 10.75
N LYS A 117 -13.56 8.90 10.48
CA LYS A 117 -14.36 7.93 9.73
C LYS A 117 -13.85 7.77 8.29
N ILE A 118 -13.59 8.87 7.59
CA ILE A 118 -13.05 8.84 6.22
C ILE A 118 -11.67 8.16 6.21
N ILE A 119 -10.80 8.49 7.16
CA ILE A 119 -9.47 7.88 7.26
C ILE A 119 -9.54 6.40 7.64
N GLU A 120 -10.49 5.98 8.48
CA GLU A 120 -10.72 4.57 8.79
C GLU A 120 -11.19 3.80 7.55
N ASP A 121 -12.12 4.37 6.78
CA ASP A 121 -12.59 3.82 5.51
C ASP A 121 -11.46 3.79 4.45
N GLU A 122 -10.61 4.82 4.38
CA GLU A 122 -9.45 4.88 3.47
C GLU A 122 -8.29 3.96 3.93
N LYS A 123 -8.06 3.78 5.24
CA LYS A 123 -7.04 2.84 5.77
C LYS A 123 -7.41 1.39 5.53
N LEU A 124 -8.70 1.04 5.49
CA LEU A 124 -9.14 -0.27 5.01
C LEU A 124 -8.78 -0.49 3.52
N ASN A 125 -8.61 0.58 2.75
CA ASN A 125 -8.31 0.54 1.31
C ASN A 125 -6.82 0.60 0.96
N THR A 126 -5.89 0.59 1.93
CA THR A 126 -4.48 0.32 1.58
C THR A 126 -4.38 -1.15 1.23
N ASN A 127 -4.46 -1.46 -0.06
CA ASN A 127 -4.64 -2.81 -0.56
C ASN A 127 -3.35 -3.64 -0.47
N SER A 128 -2.77 -3.71 0.73
CA SER A 128 -1.56 -4.45 1.06
C SER A 128 -1.72 -5.93 0.72
N LYS A 129 -2.96 -6.44 0.79
CA LYS A 129 -3.33 -7.77 0.30
C LYS A 129 -3.15 -7.87 -1.21
N GLU A 130 -3.72 -6.96 -2.01
CA GLU A 130 -3.49 -6.94 -3.47
C GLU A 130 -2.03 -6.70 -3.85
N VAL A 131 -1.33 -5.81 -3.16
CA VAL A 131 0.12 -5.62 -3.36
C VAL A 131 0.86 -6.92 -3.12
N LEU A 132 0.55 -7.63 -2.03
CA LEU A 132 1.16 -8.93 -1.75
C LEU A 132 0.79 -9.97 -2.80
N ILE A 133 -0.46 -10.02 -3.27
CA ILE A 133 -0.88 -10.90 -4.36
C ILE A 133 -0.10 -10.61 -5.65
N ASN A 134 0.07 -9.34 -6.00
CA ASN A 134 0.84 -8.93 -7.18
C ASN A 134 2.31 -9.32 -7.05
N VAL A 135 2.91 -9.16 -5.86
CA VAL A 135 4.26 -9.64 -5.58
C VAL A 135 4.33 -11.17 -5.70
N LEU A 136 3.40 -11.91 -5.11
CA LEU A 136 3.35 -13.37 -5.19
C LEU A 136 3.16 -13.88 -6.63
N ASN A 137 2.46 -13.12 -7.48
CA ASN A 137 2.30 -13.40 -8.91
C ASN A 137 3.54 -13.03 -9.75
N GLN A 138 4.53 -12.34 -9.20
CA GLN A 138 5.81 -12.05 -9.88
C GLN A 138 6.97 -12.94 -9.42
N LEU A 139 6.84 -13.56 -8.24
CA LEU A 139 7.86 -14.45 -7.70
C LEU A 139 7.90 -15.81 -8.42
N ASP A 140 9.04 -16.47 -8.29
CA ASP A 140 9.19 -17.86 -8.70
C ASP A 140 8.30 -18.79 -7.87
N LEU A 141 7.95 -19.93 -8.47
CA LEU A 141 6.99 -20.90 -7.93
C LEU A 141 7.35 -21.35 -6.51
N ASP A 142 8.63 -21.58 -6.24
CA ASP A 142 9.09 -22.09 -4.94
C ASP A 142 8.93 -21.03 -3.85
N ARG A 143 9.29 -19.78 -4.14
CA ARG A 143 9.04 -18.65 -3.24
C ARG A 143 7.56 -18.41 -3.03
N THR A 144 6.74 -18.40 -4.08
CA THR A 144 5.30 -18.19 -3.97
C THR A 144 4.64 -19.24 -3.08
N LYS A 145 4.98 -20.53 -3.26
CA LYS A 145 4.49 -21.61 -2.39
C LYS A 145 4.91 -21.40 -0.94
N LYS A 146 6.20 -21.14 -0.70
CA LYS A 146 6.73 -20.89 0.64
C LYS A 146 6.02 -19.74 1.34
N TYR A 147 5.76 -18.63 0.64
CA TYR A 147 5.07 -17.49 1.22
C TYR A 147 3.59 -17.78 1.47
N LEU A 148 2.90 -18.47 0.56
CA LEU A 148 1.52 -18.90 0.79
C LEU A 148 1.41 -19.81 2.03
N ASP A 149 2.36 -20.73 2.22
CA ASP A 149 2.40 -21.59 3.41
C ASP A 149 2.62 -20.77 4.69
N GLN A 150 3.52 -19.77 4.66
CA GLN A 150 3.74 -18.85 5.78
C GLN A 150 2.50 -18.02 6.10
N ILE A 151 1.81 -17.50 5.08
CA ILE A 151 0.57 -16.74 5.24
C ILE A 151 -0.50 -17.63 5.87
N ASN A 152 -0.65 -18.86 5.37
CA ASN A 152 -1.63 -19.82 5.90
C ASN A 152 -1.34 -20.26 7.35
N GLN A 153 -0.08 -20.24 7.78
CA GLN A 153 0.29 -20.47 9.19
C GLN A 153 -0.06 -19.29 10.10
N ILE A 154 -0.02 -18.07 9.57
CA ILE A 154 -0.38 -16.85 10.31
C ILE A 154 -1.90 -16.73 10.41
N ASP A 155 -2.59 -16.88 9.28
CA ASP A 155 -4.04 -16.77 9.17
C ASP A 155 -4.53 -17.67 8.03
N VAL A 156 -5.29 -18.70 8.39
CA VAL A 156 -5.81 -19.71 7.45
C VAL A 156 -6.82 -19.11 6.46
N GLU A 157 -7.66 -18.17 6.90
CA GLU A 157 -8.68 -17.58 6.05
C GLU A 157 -8.05 -16.61 5.03
N VAL A 158 -7.06 -15.83 5.46
CA VAL A 158 -6.28 -14.98 4.55
C VAL A 158 -5.45 -15.83 3.58
N GLY A 159 -4.87 -16.94 4.04
CA GLY A 159 -4.13 -17.89 3.20
C GLY A 159 -5.01 -18.45 2.08
N LYS A 160 -6.25 -18.86 2.40
CA LYS A 160 -7.24 -19.30 1.39
C LYS A 160 -7.58 -18.18 0.41
N GLU A 161 -7.91 -16.98 0.91
CA GLU A 161 -8.26 -15.82 0.08
C GLU A 161 -7.13 -15.48 -0.91
N MET A 162 -5.88 -15.47 -0.44
CA MET A 162 -4.72 -15.18 -1.30
C MET A 162 -4.44 -16.31 -2.28
N ARG A 163 -4.66 -17.56 -1.89
CA ARG A 163 -4.45 -18.70 -2.79
C ARG A 163 -5.40 -18.68 -3.98
N GLU A 164 -6.64 -18.24 -3.79
CA GLU A 164 -7.62 -18.08 -4.88
C GLU A 164 -7.22 -16.96 -5.85
N LYS A 165 -6.52 -15.93 -5.34
CA LYS A 165 -6.09 -14.77 -6.13
C LYS A 165 -4.70 -14.91 -6.78
N VAL A 166 -3.91 -15.91 -6.37
CA VAL A 166 -2.60 -16.21 -6.95
C VAL A 166 -2.73 -17.33 -7.98
N PHE A 167 -2.40 -17.03 -9.24
CA PHE A 167 -2.46 -18.01 -10.32
C PHE A 167 -1.19 -18.85 -10.32
N LEU A 168 -1.27 -20.16 -10.01
CA LEU A 168 -0.13 -21.06 -10.09
C LEU A 168 -0.13 -21.90 -11.37
N PHE A 169 1.00 -22.55 -11.65
CA PHE A 169 1.12 -23.50 -12.75
C PHE A 169 0.07 -24.62 -12.68
N SER A 170 -0.27 -25.09 -11.46
CA SER A 170 -1.31 -26.09 -11.26
C SER A 170 -2.71 -25.63 -11.69
N ASP A 171 -2.93 -24.31 -11.81
CA ASP A 171 -4.22 -23.74 -12.18
C ASP A 171 -4.43 -23.68 -13.69
N ILE A 172 -3.38 -23.90 -14.51
CA ILE A 172 -3.49 -23.93 -15.98
C ILE A 172 -4.46 -25.04 -16.43
N ILE A 173 -4.52 -26.16 -15.71
CA ILE A 173 -5.46 -27.25 -16.00
C ILE A 173 -6.93 -26.83 -15.83
N LYS A 174 -7.22 -25.73 -15.13
CA LYS A 174 -8.59 -25.24 -14.90
C LYS A 174 -9.06 -24.28 -15.98
N LEU A 175 -8.17 -23.81 -16.85
CA LEU A 175 -8.50 -22.86 -17.91
C LEU A 175 -9.53 -23.44 -18.88
N ASN A 176 -10.44 -22.61 -19.36
CA ASN A 176 -11.40 -22.98 -20.38
C ASN A 176 -10.78 -22.93 -21.79
N VAL A 177 -11.52 -23.42 -22.79
CA VAL A 177 -11.04 -23.48 -24.18
C VAL A 177 -10.68 -22.09 -24.72
N GLN A 178 -11.52 -21.09 -24.44
CA GLN A 178 -11.32 -19.72 -24.93
C GLN A 178 -10.07 -19.09 -24.33
N GLU A 179 -9.83 -19.27 -23.03
CA GLU A 179 -8.62 -18.79 -22.35
C GLU A 179 -7.36 -19.40 -22.95
N ILE A 180 -7.39 -20.71 -23.25
CA ILE A 180 -6.26 -21.40 -23.89
C ILE A 180 -6.02 -20.90 -25.31
N GLU A 181 -7.07 -20.72 -26.11
CA GLU A 181 -6.95 -20.18 -27.47
C GLU A 181 -6.29 -18.79 -27.45
N GLN A 182 -6.71 -17.92 -26.52
CA GLN A 182 -6.11 -16.60 -26.35
C GLN A 182 -4.64 -16.66 -25.92
N ILE A 183 -4.31 -17.56 -24.98
CA ILE A 183 -2.93 -17.78 -24.55
C ILE A 183 -2.08 -18.23 -25.74
N VAL A 184 -2.57 -19.15 -26.56
CA VAL A 184 -1.83 -19.64 -27.73
C VAL A 184 -1.64 -18.54 -28.76
N PHE A 185 -2.67 -17.74 -29.02
CA PHE A 185 -2.59 -16.64 -29.99
C PHE A 185 -1.69 -15.48 -29.54
N SER A 186 -1.66 -15.20 -28.24
CA SER A 186 -0.93 -14.06 -27.67
C SER A 186 0.52 -14.37 -27.28
N THR A 187 0.94 -15.63 -27.43
CA THR A 187 2.30 -16.08 -27.08
C THR A 187 3.12 -16.27 -28.35
N ASP A 188 4.41 -15.88 -28.29
CA ASP A 188 5.36 -16.18 -29.35
C ASP A 188 5.41 -17.68 -29.67
N HIS A 189 5.46 -18.01 -30.96
CA HIS A 189 5.36 -19.39 -31.43
C HIS A 189 6.49 -20.26 -30.90
N ASP A 190 7.75 -19.81 -30.94
CA ASP A 190 8.90 -20.59 -30.44
C ASP A 190 8.77 -20.86 -28.93
N LEU A 191 8.33 -19.85 -28.17
CA LEU A 191 8.05 -20.01 -26.74
C LEU A 191 6.91 -21.02 -26.49
N MET A 192 5.84 -20.98 -27.28
CA MET A 192 4.71 -21.93 -27.15
C MET A 192 5.14 -23.36 -27.42
N VAL A 193 5.89 -23.60 -28.50
CA VAL A 193 6.36 -24.94 -28.86
C VAL A 193 7.30 -25.49 -27.76
N LYS A 194 8.25 -24.67 -27.29
CA LYS A 194 9.13 -25.02 -26.16
C LYS A 194 8.36 -25.29 -24.87
N PHE A 195 7.34 -24.49 -24.58
CA PHE A 195 6.49 -24.66 -23.41
C PHE A 195 5.73 -25.99 -23.46
N LEU A 196 5.05 -26.28 -24.57
CA LEU A 196 4.30 -27.53 -24.72
C LEU A 196 5.20 -28.77 -24.66
N LYS A 197 6.46 -28.68 -25.10
CA LYS A 197 7.46 -29.75 -24.92
C LYS A 197 7.87 -29.95 -23.46
N SER A 198 7.82 -28.88 -22.67
CA SER A 198 8.29 -28.82 -21.29
C SER A 198 7.22 -29.19 -20.24
N ILE A 199 5.97 -29.46 -20.65
CA ILE A 199 4.87 -29.81 -19.74
C ILE A 199 4.44 -31.27 -19.89
N ASP A 200 3.66 -31.76 -18.93
CA ASP A 200 3.13 -33.12 -18.92
C ASP A 200 2.06 -33.37 -19.99
N ARG A 201 1.85 -34.64 -20.34
CA ARG A 201 0.97 -35.03 -21.45
C ARG A 201 -0.49 -34.61 -21.24
N ASP A 202 -0.95 -34.58 -20.01
CA ASP A 202 -2.33 -34.19 -19.68
C ASP A 202 -2.56 -32.71 -20.01
N LEU A 203 -1.62 -31.85 -19.61
CA LEU A 203 -1.69 -30.44 -19.94
C LEU A 203 -1.48 -30.20 -21.45
N GLN A 204 -0.52 -30.89 -22.09
CA GLN A 204 -0.36 -30.83 -23.56
C GLN A 204 -1.67 -31.16 -24.28
N SER A 205 -2.35 -32.23 -23.86
CA SER A 205 -3.61 -32.67 -24.47
C SER A 205 -4.69 -31.61 -24.34
N LYS A 206 -4.77 -30.93 -23.18
CA LYS A 206 -5.70 -29.81 -22.97
C LYS A 206 -5.44 -28.65 -23.94
N PHE A 207 -4.18 -28.28 -24.15
CA PHE A 207 -3.81 -27.26 -25.13
C PHE A 207 -4.20 -27.69 -26.55
N PHE A 208 -3.83 -28.90 -26.99
CA PHE A 208 -4.15 -29.38 -28.33
C PHE A 208 -5.65 -29.53 -28.59
N ASN A 209 -6.42 -29.95 -27.59
CA ASN A 209 -7.88 -30.08 -27.70
C ASN A 209 -8.58 -28.71 -27.83
N SER A 210 -7.90 -27.65 -27.42
CA SER A 210 -8.40 -26.27 -27.54
C SER A 210 -7.96 -25.60 -28.85
N LEU A 211 -7.25 -26.31 -29.73
CA LEU A 211 -6.73 -25.76 -30.98
C LEU A 211 -7.39 -26.37 -32.20
N THR A 212 -7.38 -25.61 -33.29
CA THR A 212 -7.76 -26.16 -34.60
C THR A 212 -6.76 -27.24 -35.04
N HIS A 213 -7.24 -28.20 -35.83
CA HIS A 213 -6.43 -29.32 -36.30
C HIS A 213 -5.16 -28.88 -37.05
N ARG A 214 -5.22 -27.74 -37.74
CA ARG A 214 -4.06 -27.15 -38.45
C ARG A 214 -3.04 -26.59 -37.48
N ALA A 215 -3.47 -25.77 -36.51
CA ALA A 215 -2.56 -25.17 -35.52
C ALA A 215 -1.88 -26.25 -34.66
N ALA A 216 -2.64 -27.27 -34.25
CA ALA A 216 -2.11 -28.41 -33.51
C ALA A 216 -1.06 -29.20 -34.33
N SER A 217 -1.25 -29.39 -35.63
CA SER A 217 -0.27 -30.09 -36.50
C SER A 217 1.06 -29.34 -36.56
N ILE A 218 1.01 -28.03 -36.83
CA ILE A 218 2.20 -27.18 -36.95
C ILE A 218 3.02 -27.23 -35.66
N ILE A 219 2.38 -27.02 -34.51
CA ILE A 219 3.05 -27.04 -33.21
C ILE A 219 3.67 -28.42 -32.94
N ARG A 220 2.99 -29.52 -33.27
CA ARG A 220 3.52 -30.88 -33.07
C ARG A 220 4.75 -31.15 -33.93
N GLU A 221 4.72 -30.75 -35.19
CA GLU A 221 5.86 -30.87 -36.10
C GLU A 221 7.07 -30.12 -35.53
N ASP A 222 6.88 -28.87 -35.10
CA ASP A 222 7.96 -28.05 -34.51
C ASP A 222 8.47 -28.62 -33.16
N MET A 223 7.57 -29.20 -32.35
CA MET A 223 7.95 -29.88 -31.10
C MET A 223 8.83 -31.12 -31.33
N ASP A 224 8.68 -31.79 -32.47
CA ASP A 224 9.50 -32.94 -32.83
C ASP A 224 10.90 -32.50 -33.31
N TYR A 225 11.01 -31.32 -33.94
CA TYR A 225 12.30 -30.72 -34.34
C TYR A 225 13.12 -30.17 -33.17
N LEU A 226 12.50 -29.73 -32.07
CA LEU A 226 13.17 -29.09 -30.93
C LEU A 226 14.15 -29.97 -30.13
N GLY A 227 14.20 -31.28 -30.40
CA GLY A 227 15.09 -32.19 -29.69
C GLY A 227 14.82 -32.26 -28.18
N HIS A 228 15.85 -32.59 -27.41
CA HIS A 228 15.76 -32.66 -25.94
C HIS A 228 16.08 -31.30 -25.33
N ILE A 229 15.20 -30.84 -24.42
CA ILE A 229 15.38 -29.60 -23.65
C ILE A 229 15.89 -29.98 -22.26
N GLU A 230 16.96 -29.34 -21.79
CA GLU A 230 17.50 -29.59 -20.46
C GLU A 230 16.50 -29.20 -19.35
N GLN A 231 16.49 -29.93 -18.23
CA GLN A 231 15.55 -29.66 -17.13
C GLN A 231 15.59 -28.20 -16.65
N LYS A 232 16.78 -27.60 -16.53
CA LYS A 232 16.93 -26.20 -16.13
C LYS A 232 16.29 -25.23 -17.12
N GLU A 233 16.36 -25.54 -18.41
CA GLU A 233 15.73 -24.74 -19.46
C GLU A 233 14.21 -24.92 -19.45
N GLN A 234 13.72 -26.15 -19.23
CA GLN A 234 12.29 -26.43 -19.05
C GLN A 234 11.69 -25.60 -17.91
N GLU A 235 12.34 -25.57 -16.74
CA GLU A 235 11.90 -24.77 -15.59
C GLU A 235 11.83 -23.28 -15.95
N LYS A 236 12.86 -22.75 -16.63
CA LYS A 236 12.89 -21.35 -17.09
C LYS A 236 11.75 -21.04 -18.06
N ILE A 237 11.49 -21.92 -19.03
CA ILE A 237 10.40 -21.78 -20.00
C ILE A 237 9.04 -21.80 -19.28
N GLN A 238 8.82 -22.73 -18.35
CA GLN A 238 7.58 -22.81 -17.58
C GLN A 238 7.35 -21.55 -16.75
N HIS A 239 8.40 -20.99 -16.12
CA HIS A 239 8.31 -19.73 -15.37
C HIS A 239 7.96 -18.55 -16.29
N GLN A 240 8.65 -18.43 -17.42
CA GLN A 240 8.38 -17.38 -18.40
C GLN A 240 6.95 -17.49 -18.94
N MET A 241 6.50 -18.70 -19.25
CA MET A 241 5.15 -18.92 -19.75
C MET A 241 4.09 -18.61 -18.69
N LEU A 242 4.31 -19.01 -17.43
CA LEU A 242 3.39 -18.69 -16.33
C LEU A 242 3.23 -17.17 -16.16
N PHE A 243 4.33 -16.41 -16.27
CA PHE A 243 4.28 -14.94 -16.25
C PHE A 243 3.45 -14.39 -17.41
N ASN A 244 3.66 -14.89 -18.64
CA ASN A 244 2.88 -14.46 -19.80
C ASN A 244 1.39 -14.78 -19.65
N ILE A 245 1.05 -15.99 -19.20
CA ILE A 245 -0.33 -16.41 -18.95
C ILE A 245 -0.99 -15.47 -17.94
N ARG A 246 -0.30 -15.13 -16.83
CA ARG A 246 -0.82 -14.20 -15.82
C ARG A 246 -1.18 -12.85 -16.44
N ASN A 247 -0.29 -12.29 -17.25
CA ASN A 247 -0.55 -11.00 -17.92
C ASN A 247 -1.74 -11.10 -18.88
N ILE A 248 -1.79 -12.14 -19.72
CA ILE A 248 -2.87 -12.36 -20.68
C ILE A 248 -4.23 -12.50 -19.95
N LEU A 249 -4.29 -13.28 -18.87
CA LEU A 249 -5.51 -13.47 -18.09
C LEU A 249 -5.95 -12.21 -17.32
N GLN A 250 -5.01 -11.35 -16.91
CA GLN A 250 -5.35 -10.06 -16.30
C GLN A 250 -6.06 -9.15 -17.30
N PHE A 251 -5.56 -9.05 -18.53
CA PHE A 251 -6.21 -8.27 -19.59
C PHE A 251 -7.61 -8.78 -19.99
N ILE A 252 -7.93 -10.06 -19.72
CA ILE A 252 -9.24 -10.65 -20.03
C ILE A 252 -10.28 -10.32 -18.93
N LYS A 253 -9.83 -10.00 -17.71
CA LYS A 253 -10.72 -9.75 -16.56
C LYS A 253 -11.11 -8.28 -16.39
N GLU A 254 -10.52 -7.38 -17.15
CA GLU A 254 -10.90 -5.96 -17.27
C GLU A 254 -11.87 -5.74 -18.43
#